data_AF-A0A9J7JWD0-F1
#
_entry.id   AF-A0A9J7JWD0-F1
#
_cell.length_a   1.000
_cell.length_b   1.000
_cell.length_c   1.000
_cell.angle_alpha   90.00
_cell.angle_beta   90.00
_cell.angle_gamma   90.00
#
_symmetry.space_group_name_H-M   'P 1'
#
loop_
_entity.id
_entity.type
_entity.pdbx_description
1 polymer ?
#
loop_
_entity_poly.entity_id
_entity_poly.type
_entity_poly.pdbx_seq_one_letter_code
_entity_poly.pdbx_strand_id
1 'polypeptide(L)'
;MGEVITDELRRGTWEHGPSLFGLLIWTEDHLLSRSPPGLQHKPQGWNFFSSSWSTQSMLCSLWDSLTLSHRVRSWISGHLAKTPSMGLVMENGQVLPAFLLCSTLLVIKMYVVGVITGYTRLRKKAFANPEDALRHGGLQYYRSDPNVERCLRAHRNDMETIYPFLFLGFVYSFLGPEPLIAWIHFLVVLTSRVVHTVAYLGKMNPRVRSGAYVLAQFACVSMALQILWEVAHHL
;
A
#
# COMPACT_ATOMS: atom_id res chain seq x y z
N MET A 1 48.66 9.90 -4.84
CA MET A 1 48.99 9.13 -6.06
C MET A 1 49.21 7.70 -5.61
N GLY A 2 48.24 6.79 -5.59
CA GLY A 2 46.96 6.75 -6.30
C GLY A 2 46.99 5.68 -7.38
N GLU A 3 47.31 4.42 -7.04
CA GLU A 3 47.35 3.33 -8.03
C GLU A 3 47.35 1.91 -7.43
N VAL A 4 46.57 1.63 -6.37
CA VAL A 4 46.49 0.27 -5.79
C VAL A 4 45.05 -0.21 -5.48
N ILE A 5 44.00 0.56 -5.78
CA ILE A 5 42.60 0.18 -5.43
C ILE A 5 41.70 0.09 -6.67
N THR A 6 42.13 -0.58 -7.74
CA THR A 6 41.28 -0.75 -8.94
C THR A 6 41.16 -2.19 -9.48
N ASP A 7 41.77 -3.19 -8.85
CA ASP A 7 41.79 -4.55 -9.44
C ASP A 7 40.81 -5.57 -8.83
N GLU A 8 40.11 -5.22 -7.75
CA GLU A 8 39.20 -6.17 -7.07
C GLU A 8 37.72 -6.06 -7.48
N LEU A 9 37.36 -5.10 -8.34
CA LEU A 9 35.98 -4.91 -8.84
C LEU A 9 35.73 -5.53 -10.24
N ARG A 10 36.63 -6.39 -10.73
CA ARG A 10 36.55 -6.96 -12.09
C ARG A 10 36.13 -8.43 -12.17
N ARG A 11 35.78 -9.08 -11.07
CA ARG A 11 35.35 -10.50 -11.08
C ARG A 11 34.17 -10.74 -10.15
N GLY A 12 32.96 -10.61 -10.70
CA GLY A 12 31.71 -10.93 -10.02
C GLY A 12 30.61 -11.27 -11.02
N THR A 13 30.79 -12.35 -11.76
CA THR A 13 29.74 -12.97 -12.58
C THR A 13 28.68 -13.57 -11.68
N TRP A 14 27.51 -12.94 -11.58
CA TRP A 14 26.32 -13.56 -11.00
C TRP A 14 25.35 -13.88 -12.13
N GLU A 15 25.38 -15.13 -12.59
CA GLU A 15 24.29 -15.69 -13.39
C GLU A 15 23.09 -15.94 -12.47
N HIS A 16 22.06 -15.12 -12.61
CA HIS A 16 20.73 -15.43 -12.10
C HIS A 16 19.75 -15.41 -13.26
N GLY A 17 19.15 -16.57 -13.54
CA GLY A 17 18.08 -16.72 -14.52
C GLY A 17 16.93 -15.74 -14.24
N PRO A 18 16.15 -15.37 -15.27
CA PRO A 18 15.15 -14.32 -15.13
C PRO A 18 14.09 -14.73 -14.10
N SER A 19 13.96 -13.91 -13.05
CA SER A 19 12.78 -13.97 -12.18
C SER A 19 11.51 -13.75 -13.01
N LEU A 20 10.36 -14.26 -12.56
CA LEU A 20 9.05 -14.06 -13.20
C LEU A 20 8.73 -12.57 -13.49
N PHE A 21 9.35 -11.65 -12.74
CA PHE A 21 9.29 -10.20 -12.97
C PHE A 21 10.08 -9.72 -14.19
N GLY A 22 11.20 -10.37 -14.53
CA GLY A 22 11.99 -10.06 -15.73
C GLY A 22 11.35 -10.54 -17.03
N LEU A 23 10.57 -11.63 -16.97
CA LEU A 23 9.87 -12.17 -18.14
C LEU A 23 8.72 -11.26 -18.61
N LEU A 24 8.09 -10.53 -17.68
CA LEU A 24 7.03 -9.55 -17.98
C LEU A 24 7.57 -8.27 -18.65
N ILE A 25 8.83 -7.90 -18.36
CA ILE A 25 9.49 -6.72 -18.93
C ILE A 25 9.96 -7.00 -20.37
N TRP A 26 10.45 -8.22 -20.64
CA TRP A 26 10.95 -8.59 -21.96
C TRP A 26 9.86 -8.59 -23.05
N THR A 27 8.61 -8.94 -22.71
CA THR A 27 7.50 -8.99 -23.66
C THR A 27 6.99 -7.60 -24.10
N GLU A 28 7.12 -6.56 -23.28
CA GLU A 28 6.66 -5.21 -23.67
C GLU A 28 7.70 -4.45 -24.51
N ASP A 29 9.00 -4.61 -24.23
CA ASP A 29 10.07 -3.90 -24.94
C ASP A 29 10.19 -4.31 -26.42
N HIS A 30 9.80 -5.54 -26.78
CA HIS A 30 9.80 -5.99 -28.17
C HIS A 30 8.65 -5.42 -29.03
N LEU A 31 7.59 -4.89 -28.43
CA LEU A 31 6.45 -4.32 -29.18
C LEU A 31 6.65 -2.83 -29.53
N LEU A 32 7.53 -2.12 -28.80
CA LEU A 32 7.75 -0.68 -29.00
C LEU A 32 8.92 -0.34 -29.94
N SER A 33 9.66 -1.35 -30.43
CA SER A 33 10.86 -1.14 -31.26
C SER A 33 10.63 -1.11 -32.78
N ARG A 34 9.38 -1.24 -33.27
CA ARG A 34 9.05 -1.18 -34.70
C ARG A 34 8.26 0.09 -35.05
N SER A 35 8.97 1.20 -35.24
CA SER A 35 8.45 2.34 -36.01
C SER A 35 9.61 3.00 -36.76
N PRO A 36 9.57 3.08 -38.11
CA PRO A 36 10.68 3.63 -38.90
C PRO A 36 10.65 5.18 -38.94
N PRO A 37 11.78 5.86 -39.18
CA PRO A 37 11.88 7.31 -39.11
C PRO A 37 11.62 7.97 -40.48
N GLY A 38 10.78 9.01 -40.49
CA GLY A 38 10.76 10.02 -41.55
C GLY A 38 9.38 10.32 -42.14
N LEU A 39 8.77 11.41 -41.68
CA LEU A 39 8.00 12.36 -42.50
C LEU A 39 7.53 13.54 -41.62
N GLN A 40 8.18 14.69 -41.80
CA GLN A 40 7.68 15.97 -41.33
C GLN A 40 6.49 16.38 -42.19
N HIS A 41 5.29 16.35 -41.62
CA HIS A 41 4.19 17.22 -42.05
C HIS A 41 3.27 17.47 -40.85
N LYS A 42 3.04 18.75 -40.55
CA LYS A 42 2.09 19.21 -39.53
C LYS A 42 0.73 19.39 -40.21
N PRO A 43 -0.36 18.83 -39.68
CA PRO A 43 -1.67 19.43 -39.85
C PRO A 43 -2.20 19.94 -38.51
N GLN A 44 -2.91 21.06 -38.62
CA GLN A 44 -3.65 21.72 -37.56
C GLN A 44 -4.79 20.83 -37.03
N GLY A 45 -5.05 20.97 -35.73
CA GLY A 45 -6.38 20.76 -35.15
C GLY A 45 -6.80 19.32 -34.90
N TRP A 46 -6.40 18.76 -33.75
CA TRP A 46 -7.21 17.79 -33.00
C TRP A 46 -7.01 18.03 -31.50
N ASN A 47 -7.90 18.82 -30.92
CA ASN A 47 -8.20 18.78 -29.50
C ASN A 47 -9.04 17.53 -29.23
N PHE A 48 -8.49 16.49 -28.59
CA PHE A 48 -9.21 15.68 -27.60
C PHE A 48 -8.29 14.62 -26.96
N PHE A 49 -8.52 14.38 -25.67
CA PHE A 49 -7.84 13.43 -24.77
C PHE A 49 -6.41 13.75 -24.31
N SER A 50 -6.31 14.71 -23.41
CA SER A 50 -5.34 14.65 -22.32
C SER A 50 -5.64 13.42 -21.45
N SER A 51 -4.92 12.32 -21.64
CA SER A 51 -5.02 11.14 -20.75
C SER A 51 -4.25 11.37 -19.45
N SER A 52 -4.83 12.21 -18.60
CA SER A 52 -4.59 12.17 -17.16
C SER A 52 -5.10 10.83 -16.64
N TRP A 53 -4.25 9.80 -16.65
CA TRP A 53 -4.52 8.58 -15.91
C TRP A 53 -4.50 8.91 -14.42
N SER A 54 -5.70 9.03 -13.84
CA SER A 54 -5.87 9.27 -12.41
C SER A 54 -5.32 8.09 -11.63
N THR A 55 -4.81 8.34 -10.43
CA THR A 55 -4.36 7.30 -9.48
C THR A 55 -5.42 6.21 -9.21
N GLN A 56 -6.68 6.47 -9.56
CA GLN A 56 -7.79 5.52 -9.57
C GLN A 56 -7.59 4.39 -10.60
N SER A 57 -7.04 4.69 -11.79
CA SER A 57 -6.71 3.67 -12.79
C SER A 57 -5.55 2.79 -12.35
N MET A 58 -4.66 3.30 -11.49
CA MET A 58 -3.53 2.53 -10.95
C MET A 58 -3.99 1.56 -9.86
N LEU A 59 -4.97 1.95 -9.04
CA LEU A 59 -5.64 1.05 -8.09
C LEU A 59 -6.49 0.01 -8.82
N CYS A 60 -7.19 0.37 -9.90
CA CYS A 60 -7.87 -0.58 -10.78
C CYS A 60 -6.89 -1.51 -11.48
N SER A 61 -5.78 -1.02 -12.05
CA SER A 61 -4.77 -1.88 -12.68
C SER A 61 -3.99 -2.73 -11.68
N LEU A 62 -3.82 -2.30 -10.42
CA LEU A 62 -3.26 -3.16 -9.36
C LEU A 62 -4.27 -4.20 -8.90
N TRP A 63 -5.56 -3.86 -8.84
CA TRP A 63 -6.67 -4.78 -8.60
C TRP A 63 -6.80 -5.82 -9.74
N ASP A 64 -6.58 -5.39 -10.98
CA ASP A 64 -6.59 -6.23 -12.19
C ASP A 64 -5.27 -6.98 -12.38
N SER A 65 -4.12 -6.46 -11.93
CA SER A 65 -2.83 -7.18 -11.94
C SER A 65 -2.73 -8.21 -10.80
N LEU A 66 -3.53 -8.02 -9.75
CA LEU A 66 -3.83 -9.03 -8.73
C LEU A 66 -4.93 -9.98 -9.20
N THR A 67 -5.09 -10.23 -10.51
CA THR A 67 -5.88 -11.36 -11.02
C THR A 67 -5.32 -12.66 -10.45
N LEU A 68 -5.75 -12.97 -9.23
CA LEU A 68 -5.57 -14.23 -8.55
C LEU A 68 -6.00 -15.27 -9.57
N SER A 69 -5.09 -16.20 -9.87
CA SER A 69 -5.35 -17.28 -10.82
C SER A 69 -6.70 -17.91 -10.48
N HIS A 70 -7.39 -18.47 -11.46
CA HIS A 70 -8.71 -19.08 -11.22
C HIS A 70 -8.71 -20.03 -9.99
N ARG A 71 -7.58 -20.71 -9.74
CA ARG A 71 -7.34 -21.51 -8.52
C ARG A 71 -7.35 -20.70 -7.23
N VAL A 72 -6.67 -19.57 -7.17
CA VAL A 72 -6.64 -18.75 -5.95
C VAL A 72 -7.99 -18.06 -5.74
N ARG A 73 -8.67 -17.64 -6.81
CA ARG A 73 -10.06 -17.14 -6.74
C ARG A 73 -11.01 -18.21 -6.20
N SER A 74 -10.95 -19.42 -6.73
CA SER A 74 -11.74 -20.57 -6.26
C SER A 74 -11.42 -20.96 -4.82
N TRP A 75 -10.15 -20.95 -4.43
CA TRP A 75 -9.72 -21.23 -3.06
C TRP A 75 -10.21 -20.17 -2.07
N ILE A 76 -10.09 -18.89 -2.43
CA ILE A 76 -10.63 -17.77 -1.63
C ILE A 76 -12.15 -17.88 -1.52
N SER A 77 -12.87 -18.09 -2.63
CA SER A 77 -14.33 -18.28 -2.59
C SER A 77 -14.74 -19.47 -1.74
N GLY A 78 -13.99 -20.57 -1.78
CA GLY A 78 -14.25 -21.75 -0.94
C GLY A 78 -14.00 -21.52 0.55
N HIS A 79 -13.05 -20.66 0.91
CA HIS A 79 -12.79 -20.26 2.30
C HIS A 79 -13.77 -19.18 2.78
N LEU A 80 -14.14 -18.23 1.92
CA LEU A 80 -15.19 -17.22 2.19
C LEU A 80 -16.59 -17.85 2.29
N ALA A 81 -16.85 -18.98 1.64
CA ALA A 81 -18.08 -19.74 1.85
C ALA A 81 -18.11 -20.48 3.20
N LYS A 82 -16.94 -20.73 3.81
CA LYS A 82 -16.78 -21.34 5.13
C LYS A 82 -16.62 -20.33 6.26
N THR A 83 -16.46 -19.05 5.96
CA THR A 83 -16.44 -18.05 7.02
C THR A 83 -17.84 -17.99 7.65
N PRO A 84 -17.95 -18.13 8.98
CA PRO A 84 -19.21 -17.87 9.66
C PRO A 84 -19.71 -16.49 9.25
N SER A 85 -21.03 -16.36 9.06
CA SER A 85 -21.62 -15.06 8.73
C SER A 85 -21.17 -14.04 9.77
N MET A 86 -20.94 -12.79 9.36
CA MET A 86 -20.53 -11.72 10.29
C MET A 86 -21.45 -11.65 11.51
N GLY A 87 -22.75 -11.93 11.31
CA GLY A 87 -23.74 -12.06 12.38
C GLY A 87 -23.43 -13.15 13.40
N LEU A 88 -22.95 -14.33 12.99
CA LEU A 88 -22.61 -15.44 13.89
C LEU A 88 -21.32 -15.17 14.69
N VAL A 89 -20.38 -14.38 14.14
CA VAL A 89 -19.18 -13.96 14.87
C VAL A 89 -19.51 -12.91 15.92
N MET A 90 -20.43 -12.00 15.61
CA MET A 90 -20.97 -11.03 16.57
C MET A 90 -21.74 -11.72 17.72
N GLU A 91 -22.42 -12.83 17.43
CA GLU A 91 -23.21 -13.60 18.42
C GLU A 91 -22.32 -14.32 19.46
N ASN A 92 -21.10 -14.72 19.09
CA ASN A 92 -20.19 -15.44 19.98
C ASN A 92 -19.45 -14.55 21.00
N GLY A 93 -19.63 -13.23 20.98
CA GLY A 93 -19.05 -12.30 21.96
C GLY A 93 -17.52 -12.21 21.96
N GLN A 94 -16.84 -12.74 20.94
CA GLN A 94 -15.38 -12.84 20.91
C GLN A 94 -14.73 -11.57 20.36
N VAL A 95 -14.15 -10.75 21.26
CA VAL A 95 -13.51 -9.47 20.93
C VAL A 95 -12.14 -9.64 20.28
N LEU A 96 -11.30 -10.51 20.84
CA LEU A 96 -9.92 -10.69 20.39
C LEU A 96 -9.80 -11.17 18.92
N PRO A 97 -10.59 -12.15 18.43
CA PRO A 97 -10.55 -12.54 17.02
C PRO A 97 -10.91 -11.40 16.06
N ALA A 98 -11.88 -10.55 16.45
CA ALA A 98 -12.27 -9.38 15.66
C ALA A 98 -11.12 -8.36 15.55
N PHE A 99 -10.44 -8.12 16.69
CA PHE A 99 -9.24 -7.29 16.74
C PHE A 99 -8.13 -7.87 15.84
N LEU A 100 -7.83 -9.17 15.96
CA LEU A 100 -6.78 -9.84 15.19
C LEU A 100 -7.06 -9.79 13.68
N LEU A 101 -8.32 -9.95 13.28
CA LEU A 101 -8.73 -9.81 11.87
C LEU A 101 -8.50 -8.38 11.37
N CYS A 102 -9.02 -7.37 12.08
CA CYS A 102 -8.91 -5.97 11.66
C CYS A 102 -7.45 -5.50 11.64
N SER A 103 -6.67 -5.85 12.66
CA SER A 103 -5.24 -5.53 12.74
C SER A 103 -4.42 -6.17 11.62
N THR A 104 -4.65 -7.46 11.34
CA THR A 104 -3.96 -8.15 10.24
C THR A 104 -4.28 -7.51 8.89
N LEU A 105 -5.54 -7.15 8.63
CA LEU A 105 -5.93 -6.45 7.42
C LEU A 105 -5.26 -5.08 7.29
N LEU A 106 -5.12 -4.33 8.38
CA LEU A 106 -4.40 -3.05 8.41
C LEU A 106 -2.91 -3.22 8.12
N VAL A 107 -2.26 -4.24 8.65
CA VAL A 107 -0.84 -4.55 8.38
C VAL A 107 -0.66 -4.96 6.91
N ILE A 108 -1.54 -5.81 6.37
CA ILE A 108 -1.53 -6.16 4.95
C ILE A 108 -1.66 -4.91 4.08
N LYS A 109 -2.56 -3.99 4.44
CA LYS A 109 -2.72 -2.70 3.75
C LYS A 109 -1.41 -1.88 3.75
N MET A 110 -0.67 -1.86 4.86
CA MET A 110 0.64 -1.18 4.91
C MET A 110 1.65 -1.81 3.94
N TYR A 111 1.70 -3.14 3.86
CA TYR A 111 2.53 -3.82 2.86
C TYR A 111 2.13 -3.45 1.43
N VAL A 112 0.83 -3.37 1.13
CA VAL A 112 0.34 -2.90 -0.17
C VAL A 112 0.83 -1.49 -0.48
N VAL A 113 0.81 -0.55 0.47
CA VAL A 113 1.37 0.81 0.27
C VAL A 113 2.88 0.77 0.03
N GLY A 114 3.62 -0.13 0.69
CA GLY A 114 5.03 -0.39 0.42
C GLY A 114 5.29 -0.82 -1.03
N VAL A 115 4.52 -1.79 -1.52
CA VAL A 115 4.59 -2.27 -2.90
C VAL A 115 4.25 -1.16 -3.90
N ILE A 116 3.18 -0.39 -3.65
CA ILE A 116 2.79 0.76 -4.49
C ILE A 116 3.93 1.79 -4.55
N THR A 117 4.62 2.03 -3.44
CA THR A 117 5.76 2.95 -3.40
C THR A 117 6.89 2.46 -4.30
N GLY A 118 7.28 1.18 -4.18
CA GLY A 118 8.32 0.57 -5.03
C GLY A 118 7.96 0.60 -6.51
N TYR A 119 6.72 0.21 -6.86
CA TYR A 119 6.22 0.31 -8.23
C TYR A 119 6.25 1.74 -8.77
N THR A 120 5.86 2.73 -7.95
CA THR A 120 5.87 4.14 -8.36
C THR A 120 7.29 4.63 -8.64
N ARG A 121 8.30 4.20 -7.86
CA ARG A 121 9.72 4.51 -8.11
C ARG A 121 10.20 3.98 -9.45
N LEU A 122 9.87 2.73 -9.76
CA LEU A 122 10.22 2.10 -11.04
C LEU A 122 9.55 2.82 -12.21
N ARG A 123 8.23 3.04 -12.15
CA ARG A 123 7.45 3.69 -13.20
C ARG A 123 7.90 5.14 -13.46
N LYS A 124 8.26 5.87 -12.41
CA LYS A 124 8.69 7.28 -12.51
C LYS A 124 10.19 7.45 -12.69
N LYS A 125 10.97 6.35 -12.63
CA LYS A 125 12.44 6.36 -12.56
C LYS A 125 12.93 7.44 -11.58
N ALA A 126 12.51 7.27 -10.32
CA ALA A 126 12.80 8.19 -9.23
C ALA A 126 13.24 7.38 -8.00
N PHE A 127 14.55 7.16 -7.91
CA PHE A 127 15.18 6.31 -6.91
C PHE A 127 15.80 7.17 -5.80
N ALA A 128 15.76 6.63 -4.58
CA ALA A 128 16.30 7.31 -3.40
C ALA A 128 17.78 7.06 -3.17
N ASN A 129 18.36 6.06 -3.85
CA ASN A 129 19.76 5.69 -3.74
C ASN A 129 20.43 5.71 -5.13
N PRO A 130 21.71 6.12 -5.23
CA PRO A 130 22.41 6.27 -6.50
C PRO A 130 22.66 4.92 -7.22
N GLU A 131 22.88 3.84 -6.50
CA GLU A 131 23.10 2.49 -7.04
C GLU A 131 21.84 1.93 -7.73
N ASP A 132 20.66 2.20 -7.18
CA ASP A 132 19.37 1.84 -7.80
C ASP A 132 19.17 2.64 -9.10
N ALA A 133 19.52 3.93 -9.08
CA ALA A 133 19.44 4.79 -10.26
C ALA A 133 20.35 4.29 -11.39
N LEU A 134 21.60 3.91 -11.06
CA LEU A 134 22.55 3.34 -12.01
C LEU A 134 22.05 2.02 -12.60
N ARG A 135 21.51 1.12 -11.77
CA ARG A 135 20.92 -0.15 -12.22
C ARG A 135 19.74 0.04 -13.19
N HIS A 136 19.01 1.14 -13.05
CA HIS A 136 17.79 1.42 -13.82
C HIS A 136 17.95 2.54 -14.87
N GLY A 137 19.19 2.85 -15.27
CA GLY A 137 19.52 3.59 -16.48
C GLY A 137 20.34 4.88 -16.31
N GLY A 138 20.71 5.27 -15.09
CA GLY A 138 21.70 6.32 -14.83
C GLY A 138 21.42 7.24 -13.63
N LEU A 139 22.44 7.97 -13.19
CA LEU A 139 22.40 8.87 -12.01
C LEU A 139 21.36 9.98 -12.11
N GLN A 140 20.91 10.36 -13.32
CA GLN A 140 19.81 11.31 -13.51
C GLN A 140 18.49 10.85 -12.86
N TYR A 141 18.34 9.55 -12.56
CA TYR A 141 17.18 8.99 -11.86
C TYR A 141 17.33 8.96 -10.33
N TYR A 142 18.48 9.38 -9.79
CA TYR A 142 18.66 9.67 -8.37
C TYR A 142 18.01 11.03 -8.06
N ARG A 143 16.70 11.00 -7.82
CA ARG A 143 15.87 12.21 -7.68
C ARG A 143 14.59 11.92 -6.90
N SER A 144 13.99 12.98 -6.36
CA SER A 144 12.65 12.90 -5.79
C SER A 144 11.55 12.97 -6.86
N ASP A 145 10.39 12.39 -6.56
CA ASP A 145 9.17 12.54 -7.34
C ASP A 145 7.98 12.81 -6.40
N PRO A 146 7.12 13.80 -6.68
CA PRO A 146 5.99 14.15 -5.81
C PRO A 146 4.99 13.00 -5.54
N ASN A 147 4.87 12.03 -6.45
CA ASN A 147 4.00 10.86 -6.24
C ASN A 147 4.67 9.82 -5.34
N VAL A 148 5.99 9.63 -5.46
CA VAL A 148 6.76 8.77 -4.54
C VAL A 148 6.68 9.34 -3.12
N GLU A 149 6.93 10.64 -2.95
CA GLU A 149 6.81 11.29 -1.64
C GLU A 149 5.40 11.21 -1.06
N ARG A 150 4.37 11.26 -1.91
CA ARG A 150 2.98 11.07 -1.50
C ARG A 150 2.74 9.67 -0.94
N CYS A 151 3.28 8.64 -1.58
CA CYS A 151 3.20 7.26 -1.07
C CYS A 151 3.91 7.14 0.27
N LEU A 152 5.10 7.74 0.41
CA LEU A 152 5.85 7.77 1.67
C LEU A 152 5.09 8.48 2.79
N ARG A 153 4.44 9.62 2.51
CA ARG A 153 3.61 10.33 3.50
C ARG A 153 2.37 9.51 3.90
N ALA A 154 1.75 8.80 2.97
CA ALA A 154 0.64 7.90 3.28
C ALA A 154 1.11 6.76 4.21
N HIS A 155 2.25 6.12 3.89
CA HIS A 155 2.82 5.05 4.70
C HIS A 155 3.27 5.56 6.08
N ARG A 156 3.87 6.75 6.17
CA ARG A 156 4.23 7.37 7.45
C ARG A 156 3.01 7.60 8.33
N ASN A 157 1.93 8.15 7.77
CA ASN A 157 0.70 8.35 8.53
C ASN A 157 0.08 7.02 8.99
N ASP A 158 0.24 5.95 8.21
CA ASP A 158 -0.14 4.61 8.64
C ASP A 158 0.68 4.15 9.85
N MET A 159 2.00 4.35 9.86
CA MET A 159 2.83 4.02 11.03
C MET A 159 2.41 4.81 12.28
N GLU A 160 2.14 6.11 12.12
CA GLU A 160 1.73 7.00 13.22
C GLU A 160 0.36 6.66 13.83
N THR A 161 -0.49 5.89 13.14
CA THR A 161 -1.87 5.63 13.57
C THR A 161 -2.17 4.15 13.80
N ILE A 162 -1.70 3.28 12.90
CA ILE A 162 -1.91 1.84 12.98
C ILE A 162 -1.08 1.24 14.12
N TYR A 163 0.18 1.65 14.33
CA TYR A 163 0.97 1.08 15.42
C TYR A 163 0.39 1.37 16.82
N PRO A 164 -0.04 2.60 17.15
CA PRO A 164 -0.79 2.84 18.37
C PRO A 164 -2.08 2.03 18.46
N PHE A 165 -2.83 1.89 17.35
CA PHE A 165 -4.04 1.05 17.33
C PHE A 165 -3.74 -0.43 17.63
N LEU A 166 -2.66 -0.99 17.10
CA LEU A 166 -2.26 -2.37 17.38
C LEU A 166 -2.04 -2.59 18.88
N PHE A 167 -1.40 -1.63 19.55
CA PHE A 167 -1.20 -1.69 20.99
C PHE A 167 -2.51 -1.50 21.75
N LEU A 168 -3.21 -0.38 21.50
CA LEU A 168 -4.44 -0.02 22.20
C LEU A 168 -5.54 -1.07 22.01
N GLY A 169 -5.77 -1.53 20.79
CA GLY A 169 -6.80 -2.52 20.49
C GLY A 169 -6.49 -3.90 21.08
N PHE A 170 -5.21 -4.27 21.18
CA PHE A 170 -4.80 -5.50 21.84
C PHE A 170 -5.10 -5.43 23.34
N VAL A 171 -4.64 -4.38 24.02
CA VAL A 171 -4.91 -4.18 25.45
C VAL A 171 -6.42 -4.09 25.70
N TYR A 172 -7.12 -3.27 24.90
CA TYR A 172 -8.58 -3.07 24.95
C TYR A 172 -9.36 -4.40 24.89
N SER A 173 -8.89 -5.37 24.10
CA SER A 173 -9.54 -6.68 23.98
C SER A 173 -9.57 -7.50 25.27
N PHE A 174 -8.72 -7.18 26.26
CA PHE A 174 -8.64 -7.88 27.54
C PHE A 174 -9.35 -7.16 28.70
N LEU A 175 -9.90 -5.96 28.50
CA LEU A 175 -10.66 -5.24 29.55
C LEU A 175 -12.11 -5.75 29.71
N GLY A 176 -12.47 -6.83 29.01
CA GLY A 176 -13.86 -7.31 28.96
C GLY A 176 -14.85 -6.27 28.42
N PRO A 177 -14.54 -5.53 27.34
CA PRO A 177 -15.47 -4.55 26.79
C PRO A 177 -16.71 -5.25 26.22
N GLU A 178 -17.80 -4.50 26.11
CA GLU A 178 -19.00 -4.98 25.43
C GLU A 178 -18.66 -5.34 23.97
N PRO A 179 -18.96 -6.57 23.50
CA PRO A 179 -18.49 -7.06 22.21
C PRO A 179 -18.89 -6.19 21.02
N LEU A 180 -20.13 -5.72 20.96
CA LEU A 180 -20.63 -4.92 19.84
C LEU A 180 -19.88 -3.57 19.75
N ILE A 181 -19.66 -2.90 20.88
CA ILE A 181 -18.88 -1.66 20.97
C ILE A 181 -17.45 -1.91 20.51
N ALA A 182 -16.82 -3.00 20.94
CA ALA A 182 -15.45 -3.32 20.52
C ALA A 182 -15.35 -3.55 19.00
N TRP A 183 -16.31 -4.28 18.43
CA TRP A 183 -16.43 -4.46 16.99
C TRP A 183 -16.56 -3.14 16.24
N ILE A 184 -17.41 -2.22 16.74
CA ILE A 184 -17.55 -0.88 16.15
C ILE A 184 -16.22 -0.14 16.16
N HIS A 185 -15.48 -0.13 17.27
CA HIS A 185 -14.17 0.53 17.34
C HIS A 185 -13.21 -0.02 16.28
N PHE A 186 -13.08 -1.35 16.18
CA PHE A 186 -12.16 -1.98 15.25
C PHE A 186 -12.55 -1.74 13.78
N LEU A 187 -13.85 -1.86 13.45
CA LEU A 187 -14.35 -1.61 12.11
C LEU A 187 -14.25 -0.15 11.70
N VAL A 188 -14.52 0.80 12.61
CA VAL A 188 -14.35 2.23 12.37
C VAL A 188 -12.89 2.54 12.06
N VAL A 189 -11.94 2.00 12.82
CA VAL A 189 -10.51 2.19 12.52
C VAL A 189 -10.18 1.55 11.16
N LEU A 190 -10.51 0.29 10.93
CA LEU A 190 -10.21 -0.42 9.69
C LEU A 190 -10.71 0.35 8.45
N THR A 191 -12.00 0.67 8.43
CA THR A 191 -12.65 1.34 7.29
C THR A 191 -12.11 2.75 7.10
N SER A 192 -11.97 3.53 8.18
CA SER A 192 -11.43 4.90 8.13
C SER A 192 -9.99 4.92 7.61
N ARG A 193 -9.14 3.97 8.01
CA ARG A 193 -7.75 3.89 7.54
C ARG A 193 -7.65 3.44 6.07
N VAL A 194 -8.54 2.56 5.63
CA VAL A 194 -8.65 2.21 4.20
C VAL A 194 -9.07 3.43 3.39
N VAL A 195 -10.14 4.12 3.79
CA VAL A 195 -10.62 5.36 3.12
C VAL A 195 -9.54 6.44 3.13
N HIS A 196 -8.84 6.64 4.24
CA HIS A 196 -7.72 7.59 4.33
C HIS A 196 -6.65 7.29 3.28
N THR A 197 -6.24 6.02 3.15
CA THR A 197 -5.22 5.59 2.19
C THR A 197 -5.67 5.82 0.75
N VAL A 198 -6.89 5.42 0.42
CA VAL A 198 -7.50 5.63 -0.91
C VAL A 198 -7.59 7.12 -1.23
N ALA A 199 -8.04 7.95 -0.29
CA ALA A 199 -8.12 9.40 -0.49
C ALA A 199 -6.73 10.04 -0.68
N TYR A 200 -5.72 9.57 0.07
CA TYR A 200 -4.35 10.09 0.00
C TYR A 200 -3.70 9.80 -1.35
N LEU A 201 -3.71 8.53 -1.76
CA LEU A 201 -3.10 8.07 -3.01
C LEU A 201 -3.92 8.50 -4.22
N GLY A 202 -5.25 8.47 -4.11
CA GLY A 202 -6.21 8.87 -5.12
C GLY A 202 -6.28 10.37 -5.41
N LYS A 203 -5.54 11.22 -4.65
CA LYS A 203 -5.58 12.68 -4.75
C LYS A 203 -7.01 13.25 -4.63
N MET A 204 -7.82 12.65 -3.78
CA MET A 204 -9.21 13.08 -3.54
C MET A 204 -9.26 14.41 -2.78
N ASN A 205 -10.47 14.96 -2.62
CA ASN A 205 -10.70 16.18 -1.85
C ASN A 205 -10.05 16.07 -0.44
N PRO A 206 -9.22 17.03 -0.02
CA PRO A 206 -8.52 16.99 1.27
C PRO A 206 -9.43 16.74 2.48
N ARG A 207 -10.69 17.19 2.42
CA ARG A 207 -11.68 16.99 3.48
C ARG A 207 -11.97 15.51 3.76
N VAL A 208 -12.01 14.67 2.73
CA VAL A 208 -12.25 13.22 2.87
C VAL A 208 -11.10 12.58 3.62
N ARG A 209 -9.85 12.91 3.24
CA ARG A 209 -8.66 12.42 3.92
C ARG A 209 -8.65 12.86 5.39
N SER A 210 -8.83 14.15 5.66
CA SER A 210 -8.80 14.67 7.03
C SER A 210 -9.93 14.10 7.89
N GLY A 211 -11.15 13.99 7.35
CA GLY A 211 -12.29 13.38 8.06
C GLY A 211 -12.03 11.92 8.42
N ALA A 212 -11.52 11.13 7.47
CA ALA A 212 -11.18 9.73 7.72
C ALA A 212 -10.06 9.57 8.77
N TYR A 213 -9.07 10.46 8.76
CA TYR A 213 -8.04 10.48 9.81
C TYR A 213 -8.67 10.74 11.19
N VAL A 214 -9.46 11.80 11.34
CA VAL A 214 -10.09 12.17 12.62
C VAL A 214 -11.01 11.06 13.14
N LEU A 215 -11.78 10.42 12.26
CA LEU A 215 -12.69 9.35 12.65
C LEU A 215 -11.94 8.12 13.21
N ALA A 216 -10.82 7.73 12.59
CA ALA A 216 -9.96 6.68 13.13
C ALA A 216 -9.38 7.06 14.50
N GLN A 217 -8.90 8.30 14.63
CA GLN A 217 -8.31 8.77 15.88
C GLN A 217 -9.33 8.83 17.02
N PHE A 218 -10.58 9.18 16.74
CA PHE A 218 -11.64 9.20 17.74
C PHE A 218 -11.83 7.82 18.40
N ALA A 219 -11.87 6.75 17.60
CA ALA A 219 -11.93 5.39 18.12
C ALA A 219 -10.67 5.02 18.94
N CYS A 220 -9.48 5.40 18.49
CA CYS A 220 -8.24 5.17 19.26
C CYS A 220 -8.22 5.92 20.60
N VAL A 221 -8.64 7.19 20.62
CA VAL A 221 -8.71 7.99 21.86
C VAL A 221 -9.74 7.40 22.81
N SER A 222 -10.89 6.94 22.32
CA SER A 222 -11.89 6.25 23.14
C SER A 222 -11.30 5.02 23.84
N MET A 223 -10.60 4.13 23.11
CA MET A 223 -9.95 2.96 23.72
C MET A 223 -8.87 3.37 24.73
N ALA A 224 -8.06 4.40 24.41
CA ALA A 224 -7.02 4.88 25.32
C ALA A 224 -7.59 5.41 26.64
N LEU A 225 -8.70 6.17 26.59
CA LEU A 225 -9.38 6.68 27.79
C LEU A 225 -9.96 5.55 28.64
N GLN A 226 -10.55 4.53 28.01
CA GLN A 226 -11.07 3.36 28.74
C GLN A 226 -9.95 2.58 29.42
N ILE A 227 -8.82 2.37 28.74
CA ILE A 227 -7.64 1.73 29.33
C ILE A 227 -7.13 2.55 30.53
N LEU A 228 -7.01 3.87 30.39
CA LEU A 228 -6.57 4.75 31.47
C LEU A 228 -7.51 4.72 32.68
N TRP A 229 -8.83 4.75 32.43
CA TRP A 229 -9.85 4.68 33.46
C TRP A 229 -9.73 3.38 34.27
N GLU A 230 -9.62 2.25 33.57
CA GLU A 230 -9.52 0.95 34.21
C GLU A 230 -8.22 0.82 35.01
N VAL A 231 -7.08 1.27 34.47
CA VAL A 231 -5.82 1.29 35.23
C VAL A 231 -5.92 2.17 36.46
N ALA A 232 -6.52 3.36 36.36
CA ALA A 232 -6.65 4.29 37.47
C ALA A 232 -7.52 3.75 38.62
N HIS A 233 -8.52 2.90 38.32
CA HIS A 233 -9.34 2.26 39.35
C HIS A 233 -8.65 1.10 40.07
N HIS A 234 -7.59 0.54 39.50
CA HIS A 234 -6.85 -0.59 40.06
C HIS A 234 -5.53 -0.18 40.75
N LEU A 235 -5.20 1.11 40.78
CA LEU A 235 -4.09 1.70 41.53
C LEU A 235 -4.57 2.29 42.86
#